data_AF-A0A965EHI4-F1
#
_entry.id   AF-A0A965EHI4-F1
#
_cell.length_a   1.000
_cell.length_b   1.000
_cell.length_c   1.000
_cell.angle_alpha   90.00
_cell.angle_beta   90.00
_cell.angle_gamma   90.00
#
_symmetry.space_group_name_H-M   'P 1'
#
loop_
_entity.id
_entity.type
_entity.pdbx_description
1 polymer ?
#
loop_
_entity_poly.entity_id
_entity_poly.type
_entity_poly.pdbx_seq_one_letter_code
_entity_poly.pdbx_strand_id
1 'polypeptide(L)'
;MAGGYFYFDKKFTPKKNDLLVENTSGEVAIYWERNQDSDIAAMLLPVSIQGVGVPLYMQLDCGSPNTIFYSRALESIALNFPNSIQYSDSLFQVSLTYSLGQLRVSSPSFDVLQYGKAVAIDGEDSVNIIGTIGADLFEKRISVMDFKKNTCAFNTTLPSNLNKDLLQPLKFAKRKIILPGKVDGQEFEFLFDSGTSAYSLITNQKRFEAYALAGSEEILTQANSWGNTLTVHTKACAKQVHFGLSVVPLTDITHIEGTSAVQEMLMRFSGMEGMIGNKLFWNKTLILDCAAEKFIVLD
;
A
#
# COMPACT_ATOMS: atom_id res chain seq x y z
N MET A 1 27.71 -7.43 17.11
CA MET A 1 26.39 -6.81 16.85
C MET A 1 26.39 -5.82 15.68
N ALA A 2 27.46 -5.05 15.42
CA ALA A 2 27.50 -4.12 14.29
C ALA A 2 27.43 -4.78 12.89
N GLY A 3 28.14 -5.90 12.66
CA GLY A 3 28.19 -6.56 11.33
C GLY A 3 26.86 -7.13 10.84
N GLY A 4 25.98 -7.59 11.74
CA GLY A 4 24.64 -8.06 11.38
C GLY A 4 23.70 -6.91 11.02
N TYR A 5 23.77 -5.80 11.76
CA TYR A 5 22.97 -4.60 11.49
C TYR A 5 23.26 -4.04 10.10
N PHE A 6 24.53 -3.90 9.70
CA PHE A 6 24.90 -3.43 8.36
C PHE A 6 24.42 -4.37 7.23
N TYR A 7 24.44 -5.69 7.45
CA TYR A 7 23.96 -6.66 6.46
C TYR A 7 22.44 -6.56 6.23
N PHE A 8 21.66 -6.46 7.32
CA PHE A 8 20.21 -6.27 7.22
C PHE A 8 19.85 -4.90 6.68
N ASP A 9 20.56 -3.85 7.08
CA ASP A 9 20.34 -2.49 6.61
C ASP A 9 20.45 -2.40 5.09
N LYS A 10 21.48 -3.05 4.51
CA LYS A 10 21.70 -3.13 3.07
C LYS A 10 20.69 -4.04 2.36
N LYS A 11 20.33 -5.18 2.95
CA LYS A 11 19.34 -6.12 2.37
C LYS A 11 17.93 -5.52 2.25
N PHE A 12 17.55 -4.65 3.18
CA PHE A 12 16.25 -3.98 3.21
C PHE A 12 16.29 -2.54 2.68
N THR A 13 17.41 -2.11 2.09
CA THR A 13 17.48 -0.81 1.42
C THR A 13 16.88 -0.97 0.02
N PRO A 14 15.85 -0.19 -0.34
CA PRO A 14 15.28 -0.24 -1.68
C PRO A 14 16.32 0.17 -2.73
N LYS A 15 16.19 -0.38 -3.95
CA LYS A 15 16.99 0.07 -5.10
C LYS A 15 16.75 1.56 -5.36
N LYS A 16 17.68 2.21 -6.07
CA LYS A 16 17.50 3.60 -6.51
C LYS A 16 16.17 3.73 -7.28
N ASN A 17 15.43 4.81 -7.04
CA ASN A 17 14.19 5.09 -7.74
C ASN A 17 14.50 5.46 -9.20
N ASP A 18 14.21 4.56 -10.12
CA ASP A 18 14.42 4.71 -11.57
C ASP A 18 13.12 5.05 -12.33
N LEU A 19 12.01 5.31 -11.61
CA LEU A 19 10.76 5.70 -12.22
C LEU A 19 10.88 7.09 -12.87
N LEU A 20 10.57 7.15 -14.16
CA LEU A 20 10.18 8.37 -14.84
C LEU A 20 8.66 8.53 -14.68
N VAL A 21 8.25 9.64 -14.09
CA VAL A 21 6.83 9.94 -13.85
C VAL A 21 6.52 11.28 -14.49
N GLU A 22 5.57 11.28 -15.43
CA GLU A 22 5.14 12.46 -16.19
C GLU A 22 3.67 12.76 -15.90
N ASN A 23 3.30 14.04 -15.95
CA ASN A 23 1.95 14.57 -15.67
C ASN A 23 1.46 14.31 -14.22
N THR A 24 0.20 14.65 -13.98
CA THR A 24 -0.62 14.25 -12.83
C THR A 24 -1.62 13.20 -13.27
N SER A 25 -2.16 12.39 -12.36
CA SER A 25 -3.16 11.38 -12.74
C SER A 25 -4.54 11.95 -13.06
N GLY A 26 -4.88 13.10 -12.49
CA GLY A 26 -6.29 13.45 -12.27
C GLY A 26 -6.91 12.55 -11.19
N GLU A 27 -8.21 12.65 -10.98
CA GLU A 27 -8.91 11.71 -10.09
C GLU A 27 -9.10 10.36 -10.78
N VAL A 28 -8.63 9.31 -10.13
CA VAL A 28 -8.74 7.92 -10.58
C VAL A 28 -9.62 7.17 -9.60
N ALA A 29 -10.62 6.44 -10.11
CA ALA A 29 -11.48 5.62 -9.27
C ALA A 29 -10.71 4.45 -8.65
N ILE A 30 -10.96 4.22 -7.36
CA ILE A 30 -10.47 3.05 -6.63
C ILE A 30 -11.43 1.90 -6.89
N TYR A 31 -10.88 0.75 -7.27
CA TYR A 31 -11.60 -0.51 -7.27
C TYR A 31 -11.17 -1.32 -6.04
N TRP A 32 -12.12 -1.73 -5.21
CA TRP A 32 -11.85 -2.56 -4.05
C TRP A 32 -12.01 -4.04 -4.42
N GLU A 33 -10.91 -4.79 -4.38
CA GLU A 33 -10.99 -6.25 -4.46
C GLU A 33 -11.62 -6.78 -3.18
N ARG A 34 -12.58 -7.68 -3.33
CA ARG A 34 -13.28 -8.35 -2.24
C ARG A 34 -12.79 -9.78 -2.13
N ASN A 35 -12.68 -10.27 -0.90
CA ASN A 35 -12.47 -11.69 -0.64
C ASN A 35 -13.51 -12.19 0.38
N GLN A 36 -13.35 -13.42 0.86
CA GLN A 36 -14.30 -14.02 1.81
C GLN A 36 -14.30 -13.31 3.18
N ASP A 37 -13.23 -12.59 3.51
CA ASP A 37 -12.98 -11.99 4.82
C ASP A 37 -13.22 -10.48 4.86
N SER A 38 -13.18 -9.79 3.71
CA SER A 38 -13.24 -8.32 3.64
C SER A 38 -13.73 -7.81 2.29
N ASP A 39 -14.60 -6.79 2.33
CA ASP A 39 -15.03 -6.02 1.16
C ASP A 39 -13.97 -5.04 0.63
N ILE A 40 -12.87 -4.87 1.37
CA ILE A 40 -11.77 -3.93 1.07
C ILE A 40 -10.43 -4.67 1.18
N ALA A 41 -10.35 -5.87 0.62
CA ALA A 41 -9.18 -6.73 0.74
C ALA A 41 -7.95 -6.13 0.05
N ALA A 42 -8.11 -5.51 -1.11
CA ALA A 42 -7.06 -4.78 -1.80
C ALA A 42 -7.57 -3.52 -2.49
N MET A 43 -6.76 -2.46 -2.43
CA MET A 43 -6.99 -1.21 -3.16
C MET A 43 -6.37 -1.32 -4.56
N LEU A 44 -7.20 -1.43 -5.58
CA LEU A 44 -6.77 -1.53 -6.98
C LEU A 44 -6.99 -0.22 -7.72
N LEU A 45 -6.02 0.14 -8.56
CA LEU A 45 -6.12 1.29 -9.45
C LEU A 45 -6.11 0.81 -10.90
N PRO A 46 -7.00 1.33 -11.77
CA PRO A 46 -6.99 1.02 -13.18
C PRO A 46 -5.72 1.58 -13.83
N VAL A 47 -5.08 0.74 -14.63
CA VAL A 47 -3.92 1.10 -15.44
C VAL A 47 -4.14 0.71 -16.88
N SER A 48 -3.37 1.32 -17.78
CA SER A 48 -3.36 0.95 -19.20
C SER A 48 -1.93 0.80 -19.71
N ILE A 49 -1.75 -0.14 -20.62
CA ILE A 49 -0.53 -0.32 -21.40
C ILE A 49 -0.90 -0.12 -22.86
N GLN A 50 -0.10 0.66 -23.59
CA GLN A 50 -0.40 0.96 -24.99
C GLN A 50 -0.50 -0.34 -25.81
N GLY A 51 -1.60 -0.49 -26.54
CA GLY A 51 -1.86 -1.68 -27.36
C GLY A 51 -2.53 -2.85 -26.62
N VAL A 52 -2.77 -2.74 -25.31
CA VAL A 52 -3.55 -3.73 -24.55
C VAL A 52 -5.01 -3.26 -24.50
N GLY A 53 -5.90 -4.04 -25.10
CA GLY A 53 -7.31 -3.69 -25.28
C GLY A 53 -8.26 -4.13 -24.16
N VAL A 54 -7.74 -4.60 -23.03
CA VAL A 54 -8.52 -5.11 -21.89
C VAL A 54 -8.26 -4.29 -20.63
N PRO A 55 -9.23 -4.17 -19.69
CA PRO A 55 -9.01 -3.48 -18.43
C PRO A 55 -7.91 -4.16 -17.62
N LEU A 56 -6.97 -3.37 -17.11
CA LEU A 56 -5.86 -3.83 -16.25
C LEU A 56 -5.89 -3.06 -14.94
N TYR A 57 -5.43 -3.72 -13.88
CA TYR A 57 -5.36 -3.14 -12.54
C TYR A 57 -4.00 -3.40 -11.91
N MET A 58 -3.57 -2.48 -11.06
CA MET A 58 -2.46 -2.72 -10.14
C MET A 58 -2.89 -2.39 -8.72
N GLN A 59 -2.41 -3.17 -7.76
CA GLN A 59 -2.65 -2.90 -6.35
C GLN A 59 -1.80 -1.72 -5.89
N LEU A 60 -2.40 -0.74 -5.22
CA LEU A 60 -1.65 0.32 -4.54
C LEU A 60 -1.17 -0.21 -3.18
N ASP A 61 0.12 -0.45 -3.04
CA ASP A 61 0.73 -1.06 -1.86
C ASP A 61 2.01 -0.30 -1.47
N CYS A 62 1.88 0.63 -0.53
CA CYS A 62 3.04 1.35 0.02
C CYS A 62 3.87 0.52 1.01
N GLY A 63 3.45 -0.71 1.36
CA GLY A 63 4.28 -1.71 2.00
C GLY A 63 5.34 -2.30 1.07
N SER A 64 5.08 -2.29 -0.25
CA SER A 64 6.09 -2.58 -1.27
C SER A 64 6.98 -1.36 -1.55
N PRO A 65 8.31 -1.45 -1.37
CA PRO A 65 9.19 -0.31 -1.65
C PRO A 65 9.31 0.04 -3.13
N ASN A 66 9.00 -0.89 -4.05
CA ASN A 66 9.11 -0.67 -5.50
C ASN A 66 7.81 -1.06 -6.20
N THR A 67 7.58 -0.46 -7.35
CA THR A 67 6.58 -0.90 -8.32
C THR A 67 7.07 -2.18 -9.01
N ILE A 68 6.24 -3.22 -9.04
CA ILE A 68 6.57 -4.57 -9.48
C ILE A 68 5.46 -5.10 -10.40
N PHE A 69 5.83 -5.87 -11.43
CA PHE A 69 4.88 -6.57 -12.30
C PHE A 69 4.87 -8.08 -12.05
N TYR A 70 3.75 -8.72 -12.37
CA TYR A 70 3.56 -10.16 -12.21
C TYR A 70 3.83 -10.92 -13.51
N SER A 71 4.74 -11.89 -13.48
CA SER A 71 5.22 -12.58 -14.68
C SER A 71 4.09 -13.22 -15.49
N ARG A 72 3.15 -13.90 -14.83
CA ARG A 72 2.03 -14.60 -15.51
C ARG A 72 1.12 -13.65 -16.27
N ALA A 73 0.92 -12.43 -15.75
CA ALA A 73 0.15 -11.41 -16.43
C ALA A 73 0.91 -10.85 -17.63
N LEU A 74 2.21 -10.57 -17.47
CA LEU A 74 3.07 -10.08 -18.55
C LEU A 74 3.21 -11.10 -19.70
N GLU A 75 3.42 -12.37 -19.38
CA GLU A 75 3.49 -13.48 -20.36
C GLU A 75 2.20 -13.57 -21.17
N SER A 76 1.06 -13.49 -20.49
CA SER A 76 -0.27 -13.49 -21.12
C SER A 76 -0.49 -12.26 -22.01
N ILE A 77 -0.06 -11.07 -21.57
CA ILE A 77 -0.14 -9.85 -22.39
C ILE A 77 0.76 -9.98 -23.62
N ALA A 78 2.02 -10.42 -23.46
CA ALA A 78 2.95 -10.59 -24.57
C ALA A 78 2.44 -11.58 -25.62
N LEU A 79 1.74 -12.65 -25.19
CA LEU A 79 1.14 -13.63 -26.08
C LEU A 79 -0.05 -13.06 -26.87
N ASN A 80 -0.95 -12.33 -26.21
CA ASN A 80 -2.21 -11.86 -26.81
C ASN A 80 -2.11 -10.49 -27.48
N PHE A 81 -1.12 -9.69 -27.08
CA PHE A 81 -0.86 -8.33 -27.56
C PHE A 81 0.63 -8.17 -27.90
N PRO A 82 1.14 -8.85 -28.95
CA PRO A 82 2.59 -9.00 -29.20
C PRO A 82 3.36 -7.68 -29.44
N ASN A 83 2.64 -6.58 -29.71
CA ASN A 83 3.24 -5.26 -29.92
C ASN A 83 3.19 -4.34 -28.67
N SER A 84 2.58 -4.78 -27.56
CA SER A 84 2.39 -3.91 -26.38
C SER A 84 3.56 -3.95 -25.40
N ILE A 85 4.24 -5.10 -25.29
CA ILE A 85 5.35 -5.30 -24.35
C ILE A 85 6.48 -6.02 -25.07
N GLN A 86 7.69 -5.45 -24.99
CA GLN A 86 8.91 -6.15 -25.39
C GLN A 86 9.37 -7.01 -24.21
N TYR A 87 8.80 -8.21 -24.09
CA TYR A 87 9.21 -9.15 -23.06
C TYR A 87 10.56 -9.76 -23.46
N SER A 88 11.64 -9.29 -22.85
CA SER A 88 12.98 -9.87 -23.04
C SER A 88 13.13 -11.14 -22.20
N ASP A 89 14.06 -12.03 -22.56
CA ASP A 89 14.37 -13.28 -21.83
C ASP A 89 14.80 -13.08 -20.36
N SER A 90 14.95 -11.83 -19.88
CA SER A 90 15.17 -11.53 -18.46
C SER A 90 13.89 -11.77 -17.65
N LEU A 91 13.82 -12.94 -17.00
CA LEU A 91 12.68 -13.37 -16.17
C LEU A 91 12.38 -12.46 -14.96
N PHE A 92 13.20 -11.45 -14.68
CA PHE A 92 13.17 -10.69 -13.43
C PHE A 92 12.99 -9.18 -13.62
N GLN A 93 13.07 -8.66 -14.85
CA GLN A 93 12.91 -7.23 -15.12
C GLN A 93 12.21 -6.97 -16.45
N VAL A 94 11.44 -5.89 -16.52
CA VAL A 94 10.76 -5.46 -17.74
C VAL A 94 10.92 -3.95 -17.97
N SER A 95 11.21 -3.57 -19.21
CA SER A 95 11.10 -2.19 -19.66
C SER A 95 9.69 -1.93 -20.16
N LEU A 96 9.01 -0.95 -19.58
CA LEU A 96 7.59 -0.73 -19.81
C LEU A 96 7.22 0.73 -19.54
N THR A 97 6.14 1.15 -20.17
CA THR A 97 5.36 2.33 -19.77
C THR A 97 3.93 1.89 -19.49
N TYR A 98 3.37 2.30 -18.35
CA TYR A 98 1.94 2.22 -18.09
C TYR A 98 1.38 3.61 -17.79
N SER A 99 0.07 3.76 -17.92
CA SER A 99 -0.65 4.98 -17.55
C SER A 99 -1.70 4.72 -16.48
N LEU A 100 -1.88 5.69 -15.59
CA LEU A 100 -2.88 5.69 -14.52
C LEU A 100 -3.63 7.03 -14.57
N GLY A 101 -4.85 7.01 -15.10
CA GLY A 101 -5.50 8.24 -15.56
C GLY A 101 -4.62 8.95 -16.60
N GLN A 102 -4.25 10.20 -16.32
CA GLN A 102 -3.36 11.01 -17.17
C GLN A 102 -1.87 10.87 -16.80
N LEU A 103 -1.55 10.18 -15.70
CA LEU A 103 -0.19 9.96 -15.23
C LEU A 103 0.48 8.92 -16.11
N ARG A 104 1.69 9.21 -16.58
CA ARG A 104 2.51 8.25 -17.31
C ARG A 104 3.68 7.84 -16.44
N VAL A 105 3.86 6.54 -16.25
CA VAL A 105 4.94 5.96 -15.44
C VAL A 105 5.74 5.00 -16.30
N SER A 106 7.05 5.18 -16.35
CA SER A 106 7.94 4.30 -17.09
C SER A 106 9.22 4.00 -16.32
N SER A 107 9.80 2.84 -16.60
CA SER A 107 11.11 2.43 -16.12
C SER A 107 11.73 1.46 -17.12
N PRO A 108 13.06 1.50 -17.34
CA PRO A 108 13.76 0.49 -18.11
C PRO A 108 13.84 -0.87 -17.38
N SER A 109 13.56 -0.90 -16.08
CA SER A 109 13.87 -2.05 -15.21
C SER A 109 12.89 -2.18 -14.05
N PHE A 110 11.59 -2.19 -14.34
CA PHE A 110 10.62 -2.65 -13.34
C PHE A 110 10.94 -4.08 -12.92
N ASP A 111 10.85 -4.39 -11.64
CA ASP A 111 11.07 -5.76 -11.18
C ASP A 111 9.87 -6.63 -11.59
N VAL A 112 10.15 -7.90 -11.90
CA VAL A 112 9.13 -8.90 -12.24
C VAL A 112 9.16 -9.99 -11.18
N LEU A 113 8.00 -10.22 -10.58
CA LEU A 113 7.77 -11.27 -9.61
C LEU A 113 7.10 -12.47 -10.30
N GLN A 114 7.62 -13.67 -10.04
CA GLN A 114 7.02 -14.93 -10.49
C GLN A 114 5.75 -15.24 -9.69
N TYR A 115 4.65 -14.57 -10.02
CA TYR A 115 3.39 -14.57 -9.31
C TYR A 115 2.24 -14.19 -10.25
N GLY A 116 1.02 -14.11 -9.71
CA GLY A 116 -0.16 -13.58 -10.38
C GLY A 116 -0.93 -14.63 -11.18
N LYS A 117 -1.80 -14.13 -12.05
CA LYS A 117 -2.65 -14.92 -12.95
C LYS A 117 -2.49 -14.39 -14.37
N ALA A 118 -2.79 -15.23 -15.36
CA ALA A 118 -2.91 -14.78 -16.74
C ALA A 118 -4.05 -13.76 -16.87
N VAL A 119 -3.91 -12.82 -17.81
CA VAL A 119 -4.95 -11.85 -18.14
C VAL A 119 -6.07 -12.57 -18.89
N ALA A 120 -7.32 -12.37 -18.49
CA ALA A 120 -8.47 -12.88 -19.20
C ALA A 120 -8.85 -11.90 -20.34
N ILE A 121 -8.95 -12.44 -21.56
CA ILE A 121 -9.18 -11.66 -22.78
C ILE A 121 -10.68 -11.49 -23.07
N ASP A 122 -11.47 -12.52 -22.75
CA ASP A 122 -12.90 -12.61 -23.15
C ASP A 122 -13.87 -12.44 -21.96
N GLY A 123 -13.37 -12.10 -20.77
CA GLY A 123 -14.18 -11.97 -19.56
C GLY A 123 -14.58 -10.52 -19.29
N GLU A 124 -15.85 -10.17 -19.50
CA GLU A 124 -16.37 -8.81 -19.24
C GLU A 124 -16.20 -8.37 -17.77
N ASP A 125 -16.03 -9.31 -16.82
CA ASP A 125 -15.92 -9.02 -15.38
C ASP A 125 -14.57 -9.43 -14.75
N SER A 126 -13.54 -9.74 -15.55
CA SER A 126 -12.27 -10.18 -14.98
C SER A 126 -11.42 -9.01 -14.46
N VAL A 127 -11.09 -9.04 -13.16
CA VAL A 127 -10.13 -8.12 -12.55
C VAL A 127 -8.71 -8.59 -12.90
N ASN A 128 -8.15 -8.05 -13.98
CA ASN A 128 -6.81 -8.40 -14.43
C ASN A 128 -5.74 -7.65 -13.64
N ILE A 129 -5.32 -8.20 -12.51
CA ILE A 129 -4.24 -7.62 -11.69
C ILE A 129 -2.89 -7.98 -12.28
N ILE A 130 -2.16 -6.97 -12.76
CA ILE A 130 -0.88 -7.15 -13.47
C ILE A 130 0.36 -6.83 -12.63
N GLY A 131 0.17 -6.29 -11.43
CA GLY A 131 1.26 -5.93 -10.54
C GLY A 131 0.85 -5.06 -9.35
N THR A 132 1.86 -4.43 -8.76
CA THR A 132 1.78 -3.62 -7.55
C THR A 132 2.46 -2.28 -7.78
N ILE A 133 1.77 -1.18 -7.46
CA ILE A 133 2.33 0.18 -7.41
C ILE A 133 2.91 0.38 -6.01
N GLY A 134 4.22 0.55 -5.94
CA GLY A 134 4.95 0.67 -4.68
C GLY A 134 5.11 2.11 -4.18
N ALA A 135 5.78 2.23 -3.04
CA ALA A 135 6.13 3.50 -2.41
C ALA A 135 7.13 4.34 -3.22
N ASP A 136 7.76 3.79 -4.26
CA ASP A 136 8.59 4.54 -5.20
C ASP A 136 7.80 5.57 -6.01
N LEU A 137 6.51 5.36 -6.25
CA LEU A 137 5.65 6.38 -6.86
C LEU A 137 5.38 7.56 -5.90
N PHE A 138 5.18 7.26 -4.61
CA PHE A 138 4.92 8.27 -3.57
C PHE A 138 6.14 9.19 -3.34
N GLU A 139 7.35 8.72 -3.63
CA GLU A 139 8.56 9.55 -3.64
C GLU A 139 8.53 10.63 -4.75
N LYS A 140 7.74 10.42 -5.82
CA LYS A 140 7.71 11.28 -7.02
C LYS A 140 6.47 12.16 -7.11
N ARG A 141 5.43 11.87 -6.32
CA ARG A 141 4.13 12.54 -6.40
C ARG A 141 3.52 12.70 -5.02
N ILE A 142 2.75 13.77 -4.88
CA ILE A 142 1.85 13.97 -3.76
C ILE A 142 0.64 13.09 -4.00
N SER A 143 0.43 12.13 -3.10
CA SER A 143 -0.68 11.18 -3.19
C SER A 143 -1.87 11.70 -2.39
N VAL A 144 -3.05 11.72 -3.00
CA VAL A 144 -4.33 12.02 -2.36
C VAL A 144 -5.17 10.75 -2.45
N MET A 145 -5.58 10.20 -1.31
CA MET A 145 -6.48 9.04 -1.22
C MET A 145 -7.75 9.50 -0.51
N ASP A 146 -8.81 9.74 -1.28
CA ASP A 146 -10.14 10.14 -0.79
C ASP A 146 -10.99 8.87 -0.68
N PHE A 147 -10.92 8.22 0.49
CA PHE A 147 -11.62 6.96 0.75
C PHE A 147 -13.14 7.14 0.75
N LYS A 148 -13.61 8.33 1.14
CA LYS A 148 -15.03 8.69 1.13
C LYS A 148 -15.60 8.73 -0.29
N LYS A 149 -14.83 9.24 -1.25
CA LYS A 149 -15.22 9.25 -2.68
C LYS A 149 -14.75 8.03 -3.46
N ASN A 150 -13.97 7.15 -2.84
CA ASN A 150 -13.28 6.05 -3.52
C ASN A 150 -12.45 6.53 -4.72
N THR A 151 -11.67 7.60 -4.52
CA THR A 151 -10.76 8.12 -5.55
C THR A 151 -9.33 8.28 -5.03
N CYS A 152 -8.38 8.19 -5.96
CA CYS A 152 -6.98 8.46 -5.72
C CYS A 152 -6.45 9.44 -6.77
N ALA A 153 -5.50 10.29 -6.39
CA ALA A 153 -4.79 11.17 -7.30
C ALA A 153 -3.31 11.29 -6.94
N PHE A 154 -2.47 11.42 -7.96
CA PHE A 154 -1.03 11.63 -7.87
C PHE A 154 -0.68 12.96 -8.53
N ASN A 155 -0.30 13.92 -7.71
CA ASN A 155 -0.14 15.33 -8.09
C ASN A 155 1.31 15.78 -7.95
N THR A 156 1.65 16.88 -8.62
CA THR A 156 2.96 17.56 -8.47
C THR A 156 2.92 18.68 -7.42
N THR A 157 1.72 19.11 -7.02
CA THR A 157 1.50 20.16 -6.03
C THR A 157 0.36 19.76 -5.10
N LEU A 158 0.38 20.29 -3.87
CA LEU A 158 -0.73 20.13 -2.93
C LEU A 158 -2.02 20.75 -3.51
N PRO A 159 -3.21 20.21 -3.18
CA PRO A 159 -4.48 20.83 -3.55
C PRO A 159 -4.51 22.31 -3.16
N SER A 160 -4.93 23.18 -4.08
CA SER A 160 -4.82 24.64 -3.94
C SER A 160 -5.62 25.20 -2.77
N ASN A 161 -6.70 24.52 -2.37
CA ASN A 161 -7.58 24.85 -1.25
C ASN A 161 -7.10 24.27 0.10
N LEU A 162 -5.97 23.56 0.14
CA LEU A 162 -5.46 22.95 1.36
C LEU A 162 -4.85 24.01 2.28
N ASN A 163 -5.30 24.05 3.53
CA ASN A 163 -4.61 24.82 4.57
C ASN A 163 -3.30 24.12 4.96
N LYS A 164 -2.17 24.71 4.56
CA LYS A 164 -0.82 24.16 4.79
C LYS A 164 -0.41 24.14 6.26
N ASP A 165 -1.02 24.97 7.11
CA ASP A 165 -0.72 25.01 8.54
C ASP A 165 -1.20 23.74 9.28
N LEU A 166 -2.05 22.95 8.63
CA LEU A 166 -2.56 21.68 9.17
C LEU A 166 -1.67 20.48 8.82
N LEU A 167 -0.64 20.66 7.99
CA LEU A 167 0.28 19.61 7.60
C LEU A 167 1.10 19.13 8.81
N GLN A 168 1.07 17.82 9.04
CA GLN A 168 1.84 17.14 10.06
C GLN A 168 3.13 16.55 9.47
N PRO A 169 4.22 16.44 10.24
CA PRO A 169 5.41 15.73 9.78
C PRO A 169 5.14 14.22 9.69
N LEU A 170 5.58 13.57 8.61
CA LEU A 170 5.74 12.11 8.55
C LEU A 170 7.23 11.77 8.54
N LYS A 171 7.60 10.49 8.63
CA LYS A 171 8.96 10.04 8.26
C LYS A 171 8.87 9.18 7.01
N PHE A 172 9.74 9.43 6.03
CA PHE A 172 9.84 8.64 4.81
C PHE A 172 11.25 8.08 4.62
N ALA A 173 11.54 7.00 5.34
CA ALA A 173 12.85 6.36 5.31
C ALA A 173 12.77 4.98 4.67
N LYS A 174 13.67 4.69 3.72
CA LYS A 174 13.68 3.43 2.97
C LYS A 174 12.32 3.09 2.34
N ARG A 175 11.60 4.14 1.93
CA ARG A 175 10.24 4.10 1.37
C ARG A 175 9.18 3.49 2.28
N LYS A 176 9.40 3.54 3.59
CA LYS A 176 8.38 3.28 4.59
C LYS A 176 7.76 4.60 5.01
N ILE A 177 6.43 4.66 5.05
CA ILE A 177 5.68 5.84 5.42
C ILE A 177 5.28 5.69 6.89
N ILE A 178 5.91 6.48 7.77
CA ILE A 178 5.62 6.46 9.19
C ILE A 178 4.81 7.69 9.57
N LEU A 179 3.59 7.48 10.05
CA LEU A 179 2.67 8.53 10.47
C LEU A 179 2.67 8.61 12.01
N PRO A 180 3.12 9.73 12.60
CA PRO A 180 2.96 9.95 14.03
C PRO A 180 1.48 10.22 14.36
N GLY A 181 0.99 9.60 15.42
CA GLY A 181 -0.37 9.83 15.91
C GLY A 181 -0.52 9.50 17.39
N LYS A 182 -1.69 9.79 17.97
CA LYS A 182 -1.96 9.51 19.39
C LYS A 182 -3.14 8.58 19.59
N VAL A 183 -3.03 7.66 20.54
CA VAL A 183 -4.15 6.88 21.06
C VAL A 183 -4.15 7.00 22.58
N ASP A 184 -5.28 7.38 23.16
CA ASP A 184 -5.40 7.64 24.61
C ASP A 184 -4.34 8.63 25.15
N GLY A 185 -3.92 9.61 24.33
CA GLY A 185 -2.90 10.60 24.68
C GLY A 185 -1.46 10.11 24.61
N GLN A 186 -1.21 8.83 24.36
CA GLN A 186 0.13 8.29 24.11
C GLN A 186 0.52 8.49 22.64
N GLU A 187 1.75 8.94 22.40
CA GLU A 187 2.34 9.08 21.05
C GLU A 187 2.69 7.71 20.48
N PHE A 188 2.46 7.53 19.17
CA PHE A 188 2.76 6.32 18.42
C PHE A 188 3.36 6.66 17.05
N GLU A 189 4.25 5.79 16.59
CA GLU A 189 4.74 5.78 15.21
C GLU A 189 4.09 4.62 14.44
N PHE A 190 3.17 4.95 13.54
CA PHE A 190 2.43 3.96 12.75
C PHE A 190 3.06 3.79 11.37
N LEU A 191 3.37 2.55 10.99
CA LEU A 191 3.67 2.22 9.59
C LEU A 191 2.37 2.23 8.81
N PHE A 192 2.23 3.15 7.85
CA PHE A 192 1.11 3.11 6.92
C PHE A 192 1.39 2.13 5.78
N ASP A 193 0.46 1.21 5.56
CA ASP A 193 0.53 0.19 4.52
C ASP A 193 -0.83 0.01 3.82
N SER A 194 -0.96 0.56 2.61
CA SER A 194 -2.15 0.40 1.78
C SER A 194 -2.31 -1.02 1.23
N GLY A 195 -1.25 -1.84 1.22
CA GLY A 195 -1.31 -3.26 0.87
C GLY A 195 -2.07 -4.10 1.88
N THR A 196 -2.14 -3.62 3.13
CA THR A 196 -2.83 -4.27 4.23
C THR A 196 -4.21 -3.62 4.48
N SER A 197 -5.03 -3.56 3.42
CA SER A 197 -6.23 -2.71 3.37
C SER A 197 -7.31 -3.04 4.41
N ALA A 198 -7.48 -4.32 4.77
CA ALA A 198 -8.61 -4.80 5.56
C ALA A 198 -8.56 -4.49 7.07
N TYR A 199 -7.44 -3.97 7.59
CA TYR A 199 -7.23 -3.82 9.02
C TYR A 199 -7.01 -2.36 9.41
N SER A 200 -7.57 -1.96 10.56
CA SER A 200 -7.41 -0.60 11.07
C SER A 200 -6.05 -0.42 11.76
N LEU A 201 -5.69 -1.34 12.66
CA LEU A 201 -4.40 -1.37 13.36
C LEU A 201 -3.96 -2.81 13.63
N ILE A 202 -2.83 -3.20 13.05
CA ILE A 202 -2.10 -4.41 13.40
C ILE A 202 -1.05 -4.08 14.46
N THR A 203 -1.03 -4.86 15.54
CA THR A 203 -0.21 -4.61 16.72
C THR A 203 0.30 -5.90 17.37
N ASN A 204 1.17 -5.75 18.38
CA ASN A 204 1.57 -6.83 19.27
C ASN A 204 0.42 -7.31 20.17
N GLN A 205 0.53 -8.55 20.65
CA GLN A 205 -0.44 -9.23 21.51
C GLN A 205 -0.84 -8.40 22.75
N LYS A 206 0.14 -7.81 23.44
CA LYS A 206 -0.12 -7.02 24.67
C LYS A 206 -1.10 -5.87 24.41
N ARG A 207 -0.91 -5.13 23.31
CA ARG A 207 -1.80 -4.01 22.96
C ARG A 207 -3.12 -4.51 22.37
N PHE A 208 -3.09 -5.59 21.59
CA PHE A 208 -4.31 -6.26 21.13
C PHE A 208 -5.23 -6.59 22.31
N GLU A 209 -4.71 -7.22 23.36
CA GLU A 209 -5.47 -7.52 24.58
C GLU A 209 -5.91 -6.26 25.33
N ALA A 210 -5.06 -5.25 25.42
CA ALA A 210 -5.36 -4.02 26.17
C ALA A 210 -6.43 -3.13 25.51
N TYR A 211 -6.50 -3.12 24.17
CA TYR A 211 -7.44 -2.28 23.43
C TYR A 211 -8.70 -3.01 22.97
N ALA A 212 -8.67 -4.35 22.94
CA ALA A 212 -9.85 -5.14 22.64
C ALA A 212 -11.00 -4.80 23.61
N LEU A 213 -12.19 -4.65 23.05
CA LEU A 213 -13.40 -4.40 23.82
C LEU A 213 -13.74 -5.65 24.65
N ALA A 214 -13.97 -5.47 25.95
CA ALA A 214 -14.32 -6.58 26.84
C ALA A 214 -15.58 -7.32 26.34
N GLY A 215 -15.48 -8.64 26.18
CA GLY A 215 -16.57 -9.48 25.71
C GLY A 215 -16.83 -9.45 24.20
N SER A 216 -16.04 -8.73 23.39
CA SER A 216 -16.15 -8.81 21.94
C SER A 216 -15.71 -10.17 21.42
N GLU A 217 -16.44 -10.70 20.45
CA GLU A 217 -16.05 -11.91 19.72
C GLU A 217 -14.73 -11.69 18.97
N GLU A 218 -13.93 -12.76 18.93
CA GLU A 218 -12.68 -12.79 18.19
C GLU A 218 -12.93 -13.38 16.80
N ILE A 219 -12.60 -12.60 15.78
CA ILE A 219 -12.68 -13.05 14.39
C ILE A 219 -11.31 -13.60 14.00
N LEU A 220 -11.28 -14.87 13.62
CA LEU A 220 -10.10 -15.56 13.12
C LEU A 220 -10.18 -15.70 11.60
N THR A 221 -9.22 -15.12 10.89
CA THR A 221 -9.10 -15.26 9.43
C THR A 221 -7.73 -15.78 9.04
N GLN A 222 -7.61 -16.25 7.80
CA GLN A 222 -6.33 -16.68 7.23
C GLN A 222 -5.91 -15.68 6.17
N ALA A 223 -4.82 -14.97 6.40
CA ALA A 223 -4.26 -14.05 5.42
C ALA A 223 -3.16 -14.72 4.60
N ASN A 224 -3.12 -14.46 3.29
CA ASN A 224 -1.97 -14.82 2.47
C ASN A 224 -0.99 -13.65 2.42
N SER A 225 0.27 -13.91 2.75
CA SER A 225 1.37 -12.97 2.53
C SER A 225 2.38 -13.63 1.59
N TRP A 226 2.28 -13.32 0.30
CA TRP A 226 3.25 -13.73 -0.72
C TRP A 226 3.51 -15.25 -0.73
N GLY A 227 2.46 -16.05 -0.55
CA GLY A 227 2.53 -17.52 -0.53
C GLY A 227 2.63 -18.15 0.87
N ASN A 228 2.77 -17.37 1.94
CA ASN A 228 2.67 -17.86 3.32
C ASN A 228 1.28 -17.62 3.90
N THR A 229 0.77 -18.58 4.67
CA THR A 229 -0.50 -18.43 5.40
C THR A 229 -0.24 -17.92 6.81
N LEU A 230 -0.93 -16.86 7.20
CA LEU A 230 -0.86 -16.22 8.51
C LEU A 230 -2.21 -16.32 9.21
N THR A 231 -2.20 -16.57 10.52
CA THR A 231 -3.42 -16.55 11.33
C THR A 231 -3.64 -15.14 11.85
N VAL A 232 -4.81 -14.59 11.59
CA VAL A 232 -5.14 -13.21 11.93
C VAL A 232 -6.26 -13.20 12.97
N HIS A 233 -6.00 -12.51 14.07
CA HIS A 233 -6.91 -12.35 15.20
C HIS A 233 -7.40 -10.91 15.19
N THR A 234 -8.70 -10.69 15.06
CA THR A 234 -9.29 -9.34 15.08
C THR A 234 -10.38 -9.25 16.14
N LYS A 235 -10.35 -8.18 16.93
CA LYS A 235 -11.38 -7.85 17.92
C LYS A 235 -11.89 -6.43 17.72
N ALA A 236 -13.14 -6.22 18.11
CA ALA A 236 -13.70 -4.88 18.17
C ALA A 236 -12.92 -4.01 19.16
N CYS A 237 -12.79 -2.73 18.83
CA CYS A 237 -12.09 -1.72 19.61
C CYS A 237 -12.96 -0.44 19.60
N ALA A 238 -12.86 0.36 20.65
CA ALA A 238 -13.58 1.63 20.77
C ALA A 238 -12.60 2.74 21.17
N LYS A 239 -11.61 2.96 20.33
CA LYS A 239 -10.53 3.95 20.54
C LYS A 239 -10.55 5.01 19.44
N GLN A 240 -9.72 6.03 19.61
CA GLN A 240 -9.55 7.10 18.63
C GLN A 240 -8.05 7.28 18.37
N VAL A 241 -7.70 7.47 17.09
CA VAL A 241 -6.38 7.89 16.67
C VAL A 241 -6.44 9.37 16.32
N HIS A 242 -5.59 10.17 16.96
CA HIS A 242 -5.45 11.59 16.66
C HIS A 242 -4.25 11.81 15.75
N PHE A 243 -4.48 12.41 14.58
CA PHE A 243 -3.47 12.88 13.65
C PHE A 243 -3.53 14.41 13.60
N GLY A 244 -2.77 15.07 14.47
CA GLY A 244 -2.90 16.52 14.67
C GLY A 244 -4.30 16.90 15.18
N LEU A 245 -5.03 17.71 14.41
CA LEU A 245 -6.42 18.08 14.71
C LEU A 245 -7.45 17.05 14.21
N SER A 246 -7.05 16.11 13.37
CA SER A 246 -7.95 15.10 12.81
C SER A 246 -8.12 13.93 13.78
N VAL A 247 -9.37 13.49 13.95
CA VAL A 247 -9.73 12.36 14.81
C VAL A 247 -10.31 11.25 13.94
N VAL A 248 -9.73 10.07 14.07
CA VAL A 248 -10.09 8.89 13.28
C VAL A 248 -10.52 7.77 14.24
N PRO A 249 -11.72 7.18 14.07
CA PRO A 249 -12.15 6.10 14.93
C PRO A 249 -11.32 4.84 14.69
N LEU A 250 -10.85 4.21 15.76
CA LEU A 250 -10.22 2.89 15.74
C LEU A 250 -11.26 1.87 16.22
N THR A 251 -11.92 1.22 15.26
CA THR A 251 -13.08 0.33 15.50
C THR A 251 -12.72 -1.13 15.69
N ASP A 252 -11.51 -1.52 15.29
CA ASP A 252 -10.99 -2.87 15.44
C ASP A 252 -9.48 -2.82 15.67
N ILE A 253 -8.99 -3.91 16.26
CA ILE A 253 -7.57 -4.13 16.49
C ILE A 253 -7.21 -5.55 16.10
N THR A 254 -6.04 -5.70 15.50
CA THR A 254 -5.60 -6.96 14.90
C THR A 254 -4.25 -7.40 15.46
N HIS A 255 -4.12 -8.69 15.74
CA HIS A 255 -2.86 -9.36 15.99
C HIS A 255 -2.67 -10.47 14.94
N ILE A 256 -1.43 -10.68 14.51
CA ILE A 256 -1.11 -11.70 13.49
C ILE A 256 -0.10 -12.67 14.08
N GLU A 257 -0.49 -13.94 14.14
CA GLU A 257 0.36 -15.05 14.53
C GLU A 257 1.06 -15.65 13.30
N GLY A 258 2.24 -16.23 13.51
CA GLY A 258 3.03 -16.86 12.43
C GLY A 258 3.94 -15.89 11.66
N THR A 259 4.07 -14.63 12.11
CA THR A 259 5.16 -13.78 11.63
C THR A 259 6.51 -14.31 12.14
N SER A 260 7.57 -14.18 11.35
CA SER A 260 8.89 -14.66 11.82
C SER A 260 9.32 -13.91 13.09
N ALA A 261 9.93 -14.57 14.05
CA ALA A 261 10.46 -13.92 15.27
C ALA A 261 11.39 -12.73 14.95
N VAL A 262 12.03 -12.75 13.79
CA VAL A 262 12.85 -11.65 13.25
C VAL A 262 12.00 -10.45 12.80
N GLN A 263 10.82 -10.65 12.20
CA GLN A 263 9.89 -9.57 11.86
C GLN A 263 9.33 -8.89 13.10
N GLU A 264 8.88 -9.67 14.10
CA GLU A 264 8.43 -9.08 15.37
C GLU A 264 9.53 -8.30 16.07
N MET A 265 10.75 -8.85 16.07
CA MET A 265 11.94 -8.20 16.61
C MET A 265 12.22 -6.91 15.83
N LEU A 266 12.23 -6.92 14.49
CA LEU A 266 12.49 -5.74 13.67
C LEU A 266 11.42 -4.65 13.84
N MET A 267 10.14 -5.02 14.00
CA MET A 267 9.08 -4.06 14.33
C MET A 267 9.36 -3.39 15.68
N ARG A 268 9.64 -4.17 16.72
CA ARG A 268 9.98 -3.64 18.07
C ARG A 268 11.24 -2.78 18.08
N PHE A 269 12.30 -3.17 17.37
CA PHE A 269 13.57 -2.43 17.32
C PHE A 269 13.53 -1.18 16.43
N SER A 270 12.59 -1.11 15.48
CA SER A 270 12.42 0.06 14.62
C SER A 270 11.67 1.23 15.28
N GLY A 271 11.15 1.04 16.50
CA GLY A 271 10.25 2.01 17.13
C GLY A 271 8.85 2.05 16.53
N MET A 272 8.57 1.23 15.50
CA MET A 272 7.23 1.08 14.94
C MET A 272 6.34 0.37 15.94
N GLU A 273 5.31 1.07 16.40
CA GLU A 273 4.42 0.55 17.42
C GLU A 273 3.21 -0.16 16.83
N GLY A 274 2.88 0.06 15.57
CA GLY A 274 1.84 -0.67 14.86
C GLY A 274 1.83 -0.37 13.37
N MET A 275 1.07 -1.16 12.63
CA MET A 275 0.84 -0.97 11.19
C MET A 275 -0.63 -0.64 10.96
N ILE A 276 -0.91 0.39 10.18
CA ILE A 276 -2.26 0.87 9.90
C ILE A 276 -2.57 0.72 8.41
N GLY A 277 -3.77 0.22 8.11
CA GLY A 277 -4.24 0.01 6.75
C GLY A 277 -5.29 1.04 6.32
N ASN A 278 -5.82 0.82 5.11
CA ASN A 278 -6.82 1.70 4.50
C ASN A 278 -8.11 1.81 5.31
N LYS A 279 -8.53 0.74 5.99
CA LYS A 279 -9.75 0.70 6.80
C LYS A 279 -9.82 1.81 7.84
N LEU A 280 -8.67 2.17 8.45
CA LEU A 280 -8.62 3.26 9.42
C LEU A 280 -9.14 4.57 8.83
N PHE A 281 -8.91 4.81 7.54
CA PHE A 281 -9.25 6.05 6.85
C PHE A 281 -10.57 5.98 6.05
N TRP A 282 -11.42 4.96 6.23
CA TRP A 282 -12.58 4.64 5.37
C TRP A 282 -13.55 5.80 5.05
N ASN A 283 -13.62 6.82 5.91
CA ASN A 283 -14.44 8.03 5.70
C ASN A 283 -13.61 9.32 5.75
N LYS A 284 -12.34 9.24 5.38
CA LYS A 284 -11.37 10.33 5.43
C LYS A 284 -10.69 10.51 4.08
N THR A 285 -9.98 11.62 3.93
CA THR A 285 -8.98 11.80 2.88
C THR A 285 -7.59 11.82 3.51
N LEU A 286 -6.68 10.97 3.03
CA LEU A 286 -5.27 10.98 3.40
C LEU A 286 -4.45 11.61 2.28
N ILE A 287 -3.71 12.66 2.59
CA ILE A 287 -2.76 13.29 1.66
C ILE A 287 -1.34 13.05 2.16
N LEU A 288 -0.47 12.54 1.29
CA LEU A 288 0.92 12.24 1.56
C LEU A 288 1.82 13.00 0.60
N ASP A 289 2.72 13.82 1.14
CA ASP A 289 3.85 14.43 0.45
C ASP A 289 5.13 13.84 1.03
N CYS A 290 5.52 12.67 0.53
CA CYS A 290 6.68 11.94 1.04
C CYS A 290 8.00 12.65 0.74
N ALA A 291 8.07 13.46 -0.33
CA ALA A 291 9.26 14.24 -0.67
C ALA A 291 9.49 15.39 0.32
N ALA A 292 8.41 16.05 0.77
CA ALA A 292 8.47 17.07 1.82
C ALA A 292 8.35 16.50 3.25
N GLU A 293 8.17 15.19 3.38
CA GLU A 293 7.87 14.50 4.65
C GLU A 293 6.69 15.13 5.39
N LYS A 294 5.59 15.39 4.68
CA LYS A 294 4.34 15.93 5.23
C LYS A 294 3.13 15.05 4.93
N PHE A 295 2.18 15.00 5.85
CA PHE A 295 0.86 14.43 5.60
C PHE A 295 -0.26 15.25 6.24
N ILE A 296 -1.49 14.95 5.86
CA ILE A 296 -2.69 15.43 6.53
C ILE A 296 -3.85 14.45 6.34
N VAL A 297 -4.71 14.37 7.35
CA VAL A 297 -5.96 13.60 7.33
C VAL A 297 -7.13 14.58 7.40
N LEU A 298 -8.04 14.50 6.43
CA LEU A 298 -9.21 15.38 6.29
C LEU A 298 -10.52 14.57 6.35
N ASP A 299 -11.64 15.25 6.59
CA ASP A 299 -13.02 14.70 6.62
C ASP A 299 -13.73 14.64 5.25
#